data_AF-V6AS20-F1
#
_entry.id   AF-V6AS20-F1
#
_cell.length_a   1.000
_cell.length_b   1.000
_cell.length_c   1.000
_cell.angle_alpha   90.00
_cell.angle_beta   90.00
_cell.angle_gamma   90.00
#
_symmetry.space_group_name_H-M   'P 1'
#
loop_
_entity.id
_entity.type
_entity.pdbx_description
1 polymer ?
#
loop_
_entity_poly.entity_id
_entity_poly.type
_entity_poly.pdbx_seq_one_letter_code
_entity_poly.pdbx_strand_id
1 'polypeptide(L)'
;MLSILTAGALFSAALFASFGMAESVDALKAQNTPTTKSFGQKTASKICGDQLCTEARKPVLSKPEKPVACTMEYMPVCGVDGKTYGNMCMANAEGVAVAYKGECTATPQQKPMACTKEYMPVCGVDGKTYGNMCMANAAGVSVEYKGECTAKPADKVHISKIVTGTATSIQDPGLGHESHQLAVILPPSDKIYKGMLTYSASEPVQLVALTGPLAEGQDKGQPIWTPDGKTKFALTLIEADPAGTWNFAANALAVHTKKTEPFTVSYTVSYVEKQRSETVKTGTATSIQDPGLGHESHQLAVILPPSDKPYSGLVTFAASEPVQLVVLHGPLAEGQDKGQPIWTPDGKTKFALTLVETQASGTWNFAGNALAVHTKKTEPFTVSYTVVAAQ
;
A
#
# COMPACT_ATOMS: atom_id res chain seq x y z
N MET A 1 -64.22 35.70 -13.52
CA MET A 1 -62.96 36.05 -14.21
C MET A 1 -61.96 36.53 -13.17
N LEU A 2 -60.74 35.97 -13.19
CA LEU A 2 -59.43 36.42 -12.64
C LEU A 2 -59.36 36.89 -11.17
N SER A 3 -58.65 36.21 -10.25
CA SER A 3 -57.18 36.20 -9.98
C SER A 3 -56.65 37.57 -9.50
N ILE A 4 -55.89 37.74 -8.41
CA ILE A 4 -54.48 37.31 -8.15
C ILE A 4 -54.11 37.51 -6.64
N LEU A 5 -53.17 36.69 -6.13
CA LEU A 5 -52.48 36.71 -4.82
C LEU A 5 -51.60 37.95 -4.55
N THR A 6 -51.31 38.23 -3.26
CA THR A 6 -49.94 38.39 -2.72
C THR A 6 -49.95 38.30 -1.18
N ALA A 7 -48.96 37.61 -0.60
CA ALA A 7 -48.72 37.49 0.84
C ALA A 7 -47.27 37.91 1.15
N GLY A 8 -47.08 38.63 2.26
CA GLY A 8 -45.77 38.97 2.82
C GLY A 8 -45.89 39.17 4.32
N ALA A 9 -45.17 38.37 5.11
CA ALA A 9 -45.13 38.39 6.56
C ALA A 9 -43.72 38.76 7.05
N LEU A 10 -43.65 39.69 7.99
CA LEU A 10 -42.48 40.06 8.79
C LEU A 10 -42.99 40.35 10.20
N PHE A 11 -42.40 39.74 11.23
CA PHE A 11 -42.10 40.42 12.50
C PHE A 11 -41.19 39.54 13.38
N SER A 12 -40.09 40.16 13.85
CA SER A 12 -39.18 39.64 14.88
C SER A 12 -39.69 39.95 16.29
N ALA A 13 -39.52 39.02 17.23
CA ALA A 13 -39.17 39.27 18.65
C ALA A 13 -39.21 37.96 19.46
N ALA A 14 -38.15 37.65 20.22
CA ALA A 14 -38.23 37.02 21.55
C ALA A 14 -36.83 36.86 22.17
N LEU A 15 -36.64 37.35 23.39
CA LEU A 15 -35.54 36.97 24.28
C LEU A 15 -35.97 37.14 25.75
N PHE A 16 -35.57 36.15 26.55
CA PHE A 16 -35.52 36.01 28.02
C PHE A 16 -36.77 35.56 28.80
N ALA A 17 -36.67 34.33 29.33
CA ALA A 17 -37.18 33.96 30.64
C ALA A 17 -36.20 32.96 31.30
N SER A 18 -35.92 33.16 32.59
CA SER A 18 -35.14 32.26 33.45
C SER A 18 -36.00 31.83 34.64
N PHE A 19 -35.94 30.55 34.98
CA PHE A 19 -36.47 29.88 36.18
C PHE A 19 -35.37 28.88 36.57
N GLY A 20 -35.01 28.53 37.81
CA GLY A 20 -35.44 28.78 39.17
C GLY A 20 -34.69 27.74 40.04
N MET A 21 -34.27 28.07 41.27
CA MET A 21 -33.61 27.15 42.22
C MET A 21 -34.52 26.86 43.43
N ALA A 22 -34.47 25.63 43.98
CA ALA A 22 -34.54 25.26 45.42
C ALA A 22 -34.55 23.70 45.56
N GLU A 23 -33.54 23.09 46.23
CA GLU A 23 -33.57 22.42 47.56
C GLU A 23 -34.28 21.04 47.58
N SER A 24 -33.94 19.96 48.31
CA SER A 24 -32.85 19.48 49.21
C SER A 24 -33.39 18.17 49.85
N VAL A 25 -32.64 17.06 50.06
CA VAL A 25 -32.74 16.20 51.29
C VAL A 25 -31.55 15.22 51.41
N ASP A 26 -31.03 15.10 52.63
CA ASP A 26 -29.94 14.21 53.09
C ASP A 26 -30.39 12.80 53.54
N ALA A 27 -29.38 11.92 53.63
CA ALA A 27 -29.20 10.77 54.55
C ALA A 27 -29.64 9.34 54.13
N LEU A 28 -28.66 8.42 54.03
CA LEU A 28 -28.49 7.29 54.98
C LEU A 28 -27.17 6.51 54.73
N LYS A 29 -26.58 6.05 55.85
CA LYS A 29 -25.27 5.40 56.01
C LYS A 29 -25.29 3.88 55.74
N ALA A 30 -24.16 3.40 55.20
CA ALA A 30 -23.36 2.21 55.56
C ALA A 30 -24.00 0.81 55.75
N GLN A 31 -23.52 -0.16 54.96
CA GLN A 31 -23.19 -1.52 55.42
C GLN A 31 -21.86 -1.99 54.79
N ASN A 32 -20.88 -2.34 55.65
CA ASN A 32 -19.66 -3.11 55.36
C ASN A 32 -20.04 -4.55 54.98
N THR A 33 -19.25 -5.38 54.27
CA THR A 33 -17.96 -5.99 54.66
C THR A 33 -17.39 -6.85 53.48
N PRO A 34 -16.25 -7.58 53.56
CA PRO A 34 -14.99 -7.25 52.87
C PRO A 34 -14.49 -8.35 51.90
N THR A 35 -13.55 -8.04 51.00
CA THR A 35 -12.50 -9.01 50.65
C THR A 35 -11.18 -8.30 50.38
N THR A 36 -10.21 -8.62 51.24
CA THR A 36 -8.81 -8.26 51.18
C THR A 36 -8.16 -8.79 49.90
N LYS A 37 -7.53 -7.91 49.11
CA LYS A 37 -6.37 -8.29 48.29
C LYS A 37 -5.15 -7.53 48.80
N SER A 38 -4.15 -8.28 49.22
CA SER A 38 -2.87 -7.80 49.70
C SER A 38 -2.16 -6.97 48.64
N PHE A 39 -1.73 -5.76 49.00
CA PHE A 39 -0.81 -4.96 48.20
C PHE A 39 0.58 -5.61 48.23
N GLY A 40 1.04 -6.10 47.06
CA GLY A 40 2.45 -6.42 46.83
C GLY A 40 3.29 -5.15 46.81
N GLN A 41 4.54 -5.25 47.27
CA GLN A 41 5.46 -4.12 47.40
C GLN A 41 5.82 -3.49 46.05
N LYS A 42 6.01 -2.16 46.10
CA LYS A 42 6.30 -1.21 45.02
C LYS A 42 7.25 -1.74 43.94
N THR A 43 6.77 -1.85 42.70
CA THR A 43 7.57 -1.68 41.48
C THR A 43 6.97 -0.55 40.65
N ALA A 44 7.79 0.43 40.33
CA ALA A 44 7.39 1.60 39.56
C ALA A 44 7.12 1.18 38.10
N SER A 45 5.86 1.23 37.65
CA SER A 45 5.51 1.05 36.24
C SER A 45 4.19 1.77 35.91
N LYS A 46 4.20 2.48 34.78
CA LYS A 46 3.13 3.34 34.24
C LYS A 46 1.81 2.58 34.07
N ILE A 47 0.70 3.27 34.36
CA ILE A 47 -0.67 2.81 34.10
C ILE A 47 -1.03 3.14 32.63
N CYS A 48 -1.61 2.18 31.92
CA CYS A 48 -2.25 2.37 30.61
C CYS A 48 -3.65 1.71 30.68
N GLY A 49 -4.69 2.49 31.01
CA GLY A 49 -6.06 1.98 31.18
C GLY A 49 -6.24 0.98 32.34
N ASP A 50 -7.21 0.06 32.20
CA ASP A 50 -7.67 -0.86 33.26
C ASP A 50 -6.92 -2.21 33.33
N GLN A 51 -5.78 -2.37 32.65
CA GLN A 51 -4.96 -3.59 32.72
C GLN A 51 -3.47 -3.30 32.95
N LEU A 52 -2.83 -4.13 33.80
CA LEU A 52 -1.38 -4.11 34.03
C LEU A 52 -0.64 -4.68 32.81
N CYS A 53 0.27 -3.90 32.23
CA CYS A 53 1.14 -4.36 31.15
C CYS A 53 2.12 -5.43 31.69
N THR A 54 2.00 -6.68 31.23
CA THR A 54 3.07 -7.67 31.42
C THR A 54 4.14 -7.45 30.35
N GLU A 55 5.41 -7.35 30.77
CA GLU A 55 6.55 -7.26 29.86
C GLU A 55 6.50 -8.32 28.75
N ALA A 56 6.86 -7.91 27.54
CA ALA A 56 6.88 -8.75 26.35
C ALA A 56 7.69 -10.03 26.62
N ARG A 57 7.02 -11.17 26.70
CA ARG A 57 7.70 -12.46 26.58
C ARG A 57 8.32 -12.53 25.18
N LYS A 58 9.63 -12.79 25.14
CA LYS A 58 10.37 -13.10 23.91
C LYS A 58 9.58 -14.14 23.10
N PRO A 59 9.34 -13.92 21.79
CA PRO A 59 8.67 -14.92 20.98
C PRO A 59 9.55 -16.16 20.93
N VAL A 60 9.05 -17.27 21.46
CA VAL A 60 9.59 -18.58 21.14
C VAL A 60 9.14 -18.84 19.71
N LEU A 61 10.09 -18.94 18.79
CA LEU A 61 9.87 -19.23 17.38
C LEU A 61 9.30 -20.66 17.26
N SER A 62 7.98 -20.81 17.36
CA SER A 62 7.32 -22.08 17.03
C SER A 62 7.39 -22.27 15.53
N LYS A 63 8.00 -23.38 15.10
CA LYS A 63 8.00 -23.88 13.73
C LYS A 63 6.58 -23.79 13.14
N PRO A 64 6.38 -23.26 11.93
CA PRO A 64 5.03 -23.18 11.35
C PRO A 64 4.41 -24.56 11.32
N GLU A 65 3.24 -24.70 11.95
CA GLU A 65 2.50 -25.96 11.98
C GLU A 65 2.03 -26.29 10.57
N LYS A 66 2.31 -27.52 10.15
CA LYS A 66 1.83 -28.05 8.88
C LYS A 66 0.29 -28.03 8.89
N PRO A 67 -0.38 -27.63 7.80
CA PRO A 67 -1.83 -27.66 7.73
C PRO A 67 -2.36 -29.08 8.01
N VAL A 68 -3.33 -29.18 8.92
CA VAL A 68 -3.92 -30.45 9.41
C VAL A 68 -4.73 -31.16 8.32
N ALA A 69 -5.30 -30.39 7.38
CA ALA A 69 -6.06 -30.91 6.24
C ALA A 69 -5.95 -29.94 5.06
N CYS A 70 -6.00 -30.49 3.84
CA CYS A 70 -6.04 -29.73 2.59
C CYS A 70 -7.32 -30.04 1.82
N THR A 71 -7.86 -29.03 1.14
CA THR A 71 -8.95 -29.22 0.19
C THR A 71 -8.46 -30.04 -1.01
N MET A 72 -9.36 -30.76 -1.67
CA MET A 72 -9.05 -31.58 -2.87
C MET A 72 -9.19 -30.80 -4.18
N GLU A 73 -9.23 -29.47 -4.11
CA GLU A 73 -9.28 -28.60 -5.28
C GLU A 73 -7.96 -28.70 -6.06
N TYR A 74 -8.05 -28.88 -7.38
CA TYR A 74 -6.89 -29.01 -8.26
C TYR A 74 -6.47 -27.64 -8.80
N MET A 75 -5.50 -27.02 -8.13
CA MET A 75 -4.84 -25.77 -8.53
C MET A 75 -3.32 -26.00 -8.45
N PRO A 76 -2.73 -26.70 -9.44
CA PRO A 76 -1.41 -27.28 -9.28
C PRO A 76 -0.32 -26.21 -9.11
N VAL A 77 0.70 -26.57 -8.33
CA VAL A 77 1.91 -25.77 -8.14
C VAL A 77 3.14 -26.64 -8.28
N CYS A 78 4.22 -26.08 -8.82
CA CYS A 78 5.52 -26.73 -8.89
C CYS A 78 6.33 -26.37 -7.64
N GLY A 79 6.77 -27.36 -6.87
CA GLY A 79 7.66 -27.17 -5.74
C GLY A 79 9.09 -26.85 -6.15
N VAL A 80 9.86 -26.22 -5.28
CA VAL A 80 11.31 -25.99 -5.49
C VAL A 80 12.13 -27.28 -5.57
N ASP A 81 11.53 -28.40 -5.16
CA ASP A 81 12.05 -29.76 -5.31
C ASP A 81 11.76 -30.38 -6.69
N GLY A 82 11.07 -29.64 -7.58
CA GLY A 82 10.70 -30.10 -8.91
C GLY A 82 9.50 -31.06 -8.92
N LYS A 83 8.75 -31.17 -7.82
CA LYS A 83 7.55 -32.00 -7.73
C LYS A 83 6.27 -31.17 -7.89
N THR A 84 5.31 -31.67 -8.67
CA THR A 84 3.97 -31.07 -8.76
C THR A 84 3.14 -31.44 -7.53
N TYR A 85 2.50 -30.43 -6.93
CA TYR A 85 1.53 -30.59 -5.85
C TYR A 85 0.14 -30.19 -6.36
N GLY A 86 -0.90 -30.95 -5.97
CA GLY A 86 -2.27 -30.74 -6.44
C GLY A 86 -2.84 -29.36 -6.07
N ASN A 87 -2.35 -28.78 -4.97
CA ASN A 87 -2.52 -27.37 -4.63
C ASN A 87 -1.44 -26.90 -3.65
N MET A 88 -1.44 -25.59 -3.38
CA MET A 88 -0.47 -24.96 -2.49
C MET A 88 -0.56 -25.47 -1.03
N CYS A 89 -1.74 -25.86 -0.56
CA CYS A 89 -1.88 -26.46 0.77
C CYS A 89 -1.09 -27.77 0.87
N MET A 90 -1.18 -28.64 -0.15
CA MET A 90 -0.45 -29.91 -0.18
C MET A 90 1.07 -29.70 -0.23
N ALA A 91 1.55 -28.69 -0.95
CA ALA A 91 2.98 -28.32 -0.93
C ALA A 91 3.44 -27.90 0.48
N ASN A 92 2.65 -27.06 1.15
CA ASN A 92 2.93 -26.60 2.51
C ASN A 92 2.83 -27.72 3.56
N ALA A 93 1.90 -28.67 3.41
CA ALA A 93 1.80 -29.85 4.26
C ALA A 93 3.07 -30.70 4.21
N GLU A 94 3.71 -30.79 3.04
CA GLU A 94 5.00 -31.44 2.86
C GLU A 94 6.18 -30.56 3.27
N GLY A 95 5.96 -29.27 3.51
CA GLY A 95 7.00 -28.30 3.88
C GLY A 95 7.84 -27.85 2.68
N VAL A 96 7.30 -27.93 1.47
CA VAL A 96 7.97 -27.57 0.22
C VAL A 96 7.49 -26.21 -0.26
N ALA A 97 8.44 -25.30 -0.51
CA ALA A 97 8.14 -23.99 -1.07
C ALA A 97 7.72 -24.10 -2.54
N VAL A 98 6.78 -23.26 -2.98
CA VAL A 98 6.32 -23.20 -4.37
C VAL A 98 7.30 -22.41 -5.23
N ALA A 99 7.78 -23.00 -6.32
CA ALA A 99 8.59 -22.36 -7.34
C ALA A 99 7.74 -21.54 -8.33
N TYR A 100 6.69 -22.13 -8.90
CA TYR A 100 5.76 -21.45 -9.80
C TYR A 100 4.37 -22.11 -9.80
N LYS A 101 3.36 -21.37 -10.28
CA LYS A 101 1.98 -21.87 -10.45
C LYS A 101 1.89 -22.73 -11.70
N GLY A 102 1.10 -23.80 -11.64
CA GLY A 102 1.01 -24.84 -12.68
C GLY A 102 1.79 -26.10 -12.29
N GLU A 103 1.58 -27.17 -13.05
CA GLU A 103 2.35 -28.39 -12.89
C GLU A 103 3.83 -28.15 -13.21
N CYS A 104 4.74 -28.89 -12.56
CA CYS A 104 6.12 -28.91 -12.97
C CYS A 104 6.21 -29.38 -14.42
N THR A 105 6.67 -28.50 -15.30
CA THR A 105 7.04 -28.89 -16.65
C THR A 105 8.27 -29.80 -16.52
N ALA A 106 8.18 -31.02 -17.05
CA ALA A 106 9.26 -32.00 -17.01
C ALA A 106 10.45 -31.54 -17.87
N THR A 107 11.19 -30.58 -17.36
CA THR A 107 12.63 -30.54 -17.55
C THR A 107 13.20 -30.62 -16.14
N PRO A 108 13.82 -31.75 -15.76
CA PRO A 108 14.90 -31.65 -14.78
C PRO A 108 15.80 -30.55 -15.34
N GLN A 109 16.09 -29.51 -14.57
CA GLN A 109 17.08 -28.52 -14.96
C GLN A 109 18.33 -29.31 -15.35
N GLN A 110 18.53 -29.51 -16.65
CA GLN A 110 19.64 -30.30 -17.15
C GLN A 110 20.86 -29.47 -16.81
N LYS A 111 21.53 -29.85 -15.72
CA LYS A 111 22.87 -29.42 -15.41
C LYS A 111 23.65 -29.49 -16.72
N PRO A 112 24.09 -28.35 -17.29
CA PRO A 112 24.74 -28.35 -18.59
C PRO A 112 25.92 -29.34 -18.56
N MET A 113 25.96 -30.31 -19.48
CA MET A 113 27.05 -31.29 -19.55
C MET A 113 28.38 -30.63 -19.89
N ALA A 114 28.35 -29.48 -20.57
CA ALA A 114 29.51 -28.67 -20.91
C ALA A 114 29.14 -27.19 -20.90
N CYS A 115 30.09 -26.35 -20.49
CA CYS A 115 29.99 -24.89 -20.53
C CYS A 115 31.14 -24.30 -21.34
N THR A 116 30.86 -23.21 -22.05
CA THR A 116 31.90 -22.39 -22.69
C THR A 116 32.78 -21.74 -21.61
N LYS A 117 34.04 -21.45 -21.94
CA LYS A 117 34.99 -20.77 -21.03
C LYS A 117 34.99 -19.24 -21.18
N GLU A 118 33.96 -18.68 -21.81
CA GLU A 118 33.81 -17.25 -21.92
C GLU A 118 33.59 -16.63 -20.54
N TYR A 119 34.29 -15.52 -20.26
CA TYR A 119 34.20 -14.84 -19.00
C TYR A 119 33.13 -13.74 -19.04
N MET A 120 31.92 -14.11 -18.60
CA MET A 120 30.79 -13.22 -18.39
C MET A 120 30.29 -13.46 -16.96
N PRO A 121 31.00 -12.96 -15.95
CA PRO A 121 30.84 -13.43 -14.58
C PRO A 121 29.42 -13.20 -14.07
N VAL A 122 28.98 -14.10 -13.19
CA VAL A 122 27.71 -13.99 -12.47
C VAL A 122 27.94 -14.31 -11.00
N CYS A 123 27.22 -13.64 -10.12
CA CYS A 123 27.22 -13.94 -8.70
C CYS A 123 26.09 -14.93 -8.40
N GLY A 124 26.42 -16.09 -7.84
CA GLY A 124 25.43 -17.07 -7.38
C GLY A 124 24.79 -16.65 -6.07
N VAL A 125 23.58 -17.16 -5.80
CA VAL A 125 22.89 -16.97 -4.51
C VAL A 125 23.65 -17.55 -3.30
N ASP A 126 24.70 -18.34 -3.55
CA ASP A 126 25.64 -18.85 -2.54
C ASP A 126 26.81 -17.90 -2.27
N GLY A 127 26.81 -16.71 -2.88
CA GLY A 127 27.83 -15.69 -2.74
C GLY A 127 29.13 -15.99 -3.49
N LYS A 128 29.14 -16.95 -4.43
CA LYS A 128 30.31 -17.26 -5.26
C LYS A 128 30.19 -16.72 -6.68
N THR A 129 31.31 -16.21 -7.19
CA THR A 129 31.44 -15.83 -8.59
C THR A 129 31.59 -17.06 -9.48
N TYR A 130 30.76 -17.17 -10.50
CA TYR A 130 30.89 -18.14 -11.58
C TYR A 130 31.34 -17.44 -12.86
N GLY A 131 32.23 -18.07 -13.63
CA GLY A 131 32.80 -17.47 -14.85
C GLY A 131 31.74 -17.14 -15.91
N ASN A 132 30.61 -17.85 -15.91
CA ASN A 132 29.40 -17.49 -16.65
C ASN A 132 28.16 -18.19 -16.10
N MET A 133 26.98 -17.82 -16.62
CA MET A 133 25.69 -18.37 -16.22
C MET A 133 25.57 -19.88 -16.43
N CYS A 134 26.21 -20.44 -17.48
CA CYS A 134 26.24 -21.89 -17.67
C CYS A 134 26.96 -22.58 -16.51
N MET A 135 28.11 -22.05 -16.06
CA MET A 135 28.87 -22.62 -14.95
C MET A 135 28.09 -22.55 -13.62
N ALA A 136 27.33 -21.48 -13.38
CA ALA A 136 26.45 -21.37 -12.21
C ALA A 136 25.34 -22.44 -12.25
N ASN A 137 24.66 -22.58 -13.40
CA ASN A 137 23.64 -23.61 -13.60
C ASN A 137 24.22 -25.03 -13.51
N ALA A 138 25.44 -25.24 -14.01
CA ALA A 138 26.16 -26.50 -13.87
C ALA A 138 26.51 -26.80 -12.41
N ALA A 139 26.70 -25.79 -11.57
CA ALA A 139 26.85 -25.96 -10.13
C ALA A 139 25.51 -26.16 -9.40
N GLY A 140 24.37 -26.08 -10.09
CA GLY A 140 23.04 -26.09 -9.46
C GLY A 140 22.75 -24.84 -8.64
N VAL A 141 23.47 -23.74 -8.93
CA VAL A 141 23.35 -22.48 -8.19
C VAL A 141 22.65 -21.46 -9.08
N SER A 142 21.54 -20.93 -8.58
CA SER A 142 20.84 -19.83 -9.23
C SER A 142 21.68 -18.55 -9.21
N VAL A 143 21.64 -17.79 -10.29
CA VAL A 143 22.32 -16.50 -10.39
C VAL A 143 21.52 -15.45 -9.59
N GLU A 144 22.18 -14.77 -8.65
CA GLU A 144 21.65 -13.61 -7.93
C GLU A 144 21.72 -12.34 -8.79
N TYR A 145 22.88 -12.05 -9.40
CA TYR A 145 23.08 -10.92 -10.31
C TYR A 145 24.25 -11.14 -11.30
N LYS A 146 24.28 -10.36 -12.39
CA LYS A 146 25.38 -10.36 -13.37
C LYS A 146 26.58 -9.57 -12.84
N GLY A 147 27.79 -10.06 -13.09
CA GLY A 147 29.05 -9.54 -12.53
C GLY A 147 29.65 -10.49 -11.50
N GLU A 148 30.89 -10.21 -11.07
CA GLU A 148 31.51 -10.94 -9.97
C GLU A 148 30.80 -10.63 -8.65
N CYS A 149 30.80 -11.60 -7.71
CA CYS A 149 30.37 -11.31 -6.35
C CYS A 149 31.29 -10.27 -5.74
N THR A 150 30.71 -9.13 -5.40
CA THR A 150 31.38 -8.13 -4.57
C THR A 150 31.15 -8.52 -3.11
N ALA A 151 32.14 -8.29 -2.24
CA ALA A 151 31.94 -8.34 -0.81
C ALA A 151 30.95 -7.22 -0.44
N LYS A 152 29.65 -7.52 -0.53
CA LYS A 152 28.63 -6.61 -0.01
C LYS A 152 28.96 -6.39 1.47
N PRO A 153 29.16 -5.15 1.95
CA PRO A 153 28.83 -4.88 3.34
C PRO A 153 27.37 -5.27 3.46
N ALA A 154 27.06 -6.31 4.24
CA ALA A 154 25.77 -6.99 4.30
C ALA A 154 24.60 -6.05 3.95
N ASP A 155 24.23 -6.01 2.66
CA ASP A 155 23.01 -5.36 2.25
C ASP A 155 21.95 -6.15 2.99
N LYS A 156 21.30 -5.50 3.96
CA LYS A 156 20.21 -6.08 4.73
C LYS A 156 19.27 -6.70 3.71
N VAL A 157 19.29 -8.04 3.61
CA VAL A 157 18.29 -8.81 2.88
C VAL A 157 16.98 -8.20 3.33
N HIS A 158 16.28 -7.53 2.41
CA HIS A 158 14.96 -7.01 2.72
C HIS A 158 14.06 -8.23 2.78
N ILE A 159 14.04 -8.87 3.95
CA ILE A 159 13.22 -10.04 4.20
C ILE A 159 11.78 -9.58 4.03
N SER A 160 11.13 -10.03 2.96
CA SER A 160 9.70 -9.86 2.78
C SER A 160 9.00 -10.46 3.98
N LYS A 161 8.26 -9.62 4.71
CA LYS A 161 7.39 -10.06 5.80
C LYS A 161 6.13 -10.62 5.17
N ILE A 162 5.68 -11.77 5.68
CA ILE A 162 4.42 -12.37 5.27
C ILE A 162 3.53 -12.39 6.50
N VAL A 163 2.34 -11.83 6.37
CA VAL A 163 1.30 -11.86 7.40
C VAL A 163 0.05 -12.45 6.78
N THR A 164 -0.51 -13.45 7.44
CA THR A 164 -1.78 -14.08 7.06
C THR A 164 -2.73 -13.97 8.24
N GLY A 165 -4.01 -13.74 7.98
CA GLY A 165 -5.00 -13.67 9.03
C GLY A 165 -6.42 -13.56 8.50
N THR A 166 -7.36 -13.54 9.43
CA THR A 166 -8.76 -13.22 9.18
C THR A 166 -9.15 -12.10 10.13
N ALA A 167 -9.85 -11.09 9.61
CA ALA A 167 -10.36 -9.98 10.39
C ALA A 167 -11.87 -9.84 10.17
N THR A 168 -12.58 -9.53 11.24
CA THR A 168 -13.94 -8.98 11.18
C THR A 168 -13.81 -7.48 11.25
N SER A 169 -14.51 -6.76 10.37
CA SER A 169 -14.49 -5.31 10.38
C SER A 169 -15.09 -4.74 11.66
N ILE A 170 -14.65 -3.53 12.00
CA ILE A 170 -15.26 -2.70 13.03
C ILE A 170 -15.85 -1.45 12.37
N GLN A 171 -16.69 -0.73 13.11
CA GLN A 171 -17.11 0.61 12.69
C GLN A 171 -15.87 1.46 12.39
N ASP A 172 -15.85 2.13 11.24
CA ASP A 172 -14.71 2.94 10.81
C ASP A 172 -14.49 4.08 11.82
N PRO A 173 -13.30 4.16 12.47
CA PRO A 173 -13.03 5.19 13.48
C PRO A 173 -12.74 6.56 12.86
N GLY A 174 -12.66 6.67 11.53
CA GLY A 174 -12.47 7.95 10.84
C GLY A 174 -13.64 8.89 11.07
N LEU A 175 -13.35 10.15 11.41
CA LEU A 175 -14.38 11.19 11.53
C LEU A 175 -15.16 11.33 10.21
N GLY A 176 -16.49 11.26 10.30
CA GLY A 176 -17.40 11.31 9.13
C GLY A 176 -17.56 9.97 8.41
N HIS A 177 -16.97 8.89 8.92
CA HIS A 177 -17.09 7.53 8.38
C HIS A 177 -17.85 6.59 9.33
N GLU A 178 -18.58 7.12 10.32
CA GLU A 178 -19.21 6.33 11.37
C GLU A 178 -20.28 5.35 10.83
N SER A 179 -20.84 5.59 9.64
CA SER A 179 -21.75 4.66 8.97
C SER A 179 -21.06 3.57 8.17
N HIS A 180 -19.74 3.49 8.21
CA HIS A 180 -18.93 2.55 7.42
C HIS A 180 -18.25 1.51 8.31
N GLN A 181 -17.66 0.51 7.66
CA GLN A 181 -16.89 -0.55 8.31
C GLN A 181 -15.47 -0.62 7.75
N LEU A 182 -14.51 -0.93 8.63
CA LEU A 182 -13.08 -0.98 8.33
C LEU A 182 -12.42 -2.19 8.99
N ALA A 183 -11.56 -2.88 8.25
CA ALA A 183 -10.66 -3.92 8.74
C ALA A 183 -9.21 -3.54 8.40
N VAL A 184 -8.42 -3.20 9.41
CA VAL A 184 -7.00 -2.84 9.23
C VAL A 184 -6.17 -4.10 9.03
N ILE A 185 -5.39 -4.14 7.95
CA ILE A 185 -4.52 -5.25 7.56
C ILE A 185 -3.08 -4.97 7.96
N LEU A 186 -2.57 -3.78 7.61
CA LEU A 186 -1.28 -3.28 8.07
C LEU A 186 -1.52 -1.95 8.79
N PRO A 187 -1.11 -1.82 10.07
CA PRO A 187 -1.34 -0.60 10.83
C PRO A 187 -0.49 0.56 10.29
N PRO A 188 -0.89 1.82 10.55
CA PRO A 188 -0.10 2.99 10.19
C PRO A 188 1.35 2.91 10.67
N SER A 189 2.29 3.25 9.80
CA SER A 189 3.73 3.32 10.10
C SER A 189 4.36 4.57 9.48
N ASP A 190 5.45 5.02 10.11
CA ASP A 190 6.37 6.02 9.59
C ASP A 190 7.11 5.56 8.31
N LYS A 191 7.27 4.24 8.16
CA LYS A 191 7.83 3.58 6.97
C LYS A 191 6.79 3.37 5.89
N ILE A 192 7.27 3.16 4.66
CA ILE A 192 6.41 2.84 3.53
C ILE A 192 6.44 1.33 3.30
N TYR A 193 5.27 0.69 3.38
CA TYR A 193 5.10 -0.68 2.95
C TYR A 193 5.03 -0.73 1.42
N LYS A 194 5.75 -1.66 0.80
CA LYS A 194 5.57 -2.06 -0.60
C LYS A 194 5.31 -3.55 -0.64
N GLY A 195 4.23 -3.97 -1.28
CA GLY A 195 3.90 -5.38 -1.28
C GLY A 195 2.71 -5.75 -2.15
N MET A 196 2.25 -6.97 -1.94
CA MET A 196 1.06 -7.53 -2.56
C MET A 196 0.13 -8.06 -1.47
N LEU A 197 -1.13 -7.64 -1.54
CA LEU A 197 -2.23 -8.18 -0.77
C LEU A 197 -2.95 -9.22 -1.61
N THR A 198 -3.24 -10.38 -1.04
CA THR A 198 -4.23 -11.34 -1.53
C THR A 198 -5.33 -11.44 -0.49
N TYR A 199 -6.60 -11.35 -0.90
CA TYR A 199 -7.72 -11.32 0.04
C TYR A 199 -8.95 -12.04 -0.50
N SER A 200 -9.82 -12.44 0.43
CA SER A 200 -11.17 -12.95 0.19
C SER A 200 -12.08 -12.43 1.31
N ALA A 201 -13.07 -11.63 0.93
CA ALA A 201 -14.04 -10.97 1.78
C ALA A 201 -15.43 -11.58 1.61
N SER A 202 -16.28 -11.43 2.63
CA SER A 202 -17.66 -11.93 2.61
C SER A 202 -18.60 -11.17 1.67
N GLU A 203 -18.14 -10.05 1.11
CA GLU A 203 -18.91 -9.17 0.22
C GLU A 203 -17.97 -8.29 -0.63
N PRO A 204 -18.48 -7.55 -1.64
CA PRO A 204 -17.69 -6.55 -2.35
C PRO A 204 -17.19 -5.46 -1.40
N VAL A 205 -15.94 -5.02 -1.58
CA VAL A 205 -15.23 -4.14 -0.65
C VAL A 205 -14.46 -3.05 -1.37
N GLN A 206 -14.01 -2.05 -0.62
CA GLN A 206 -13.06 -1.05 -1.05
C GLN A 206 -11.69 -1.36 -0.43
N LEU A 207 -10.64 -1.48 -1.25
CA LEU A 207 -9.27 -1.58 -0.76
C LEU A 207 -8.75 -0.19 -0.42
N VAL A 208 -8.10 -0.08 0.75
CA VAL A 208 -7.66 1.19 1.31
C VAL A 208 -6.14 1.22 1.43
N ALA A 209 -5.52 2.21 0.80
CA ALA A 209 -4.13 2.61 1.08
C ALA A 209 -4.14 3.99 1.74
N LEU A 210 -3.45 4.09 2.88
CA LEU A 210 -3.24 5.37 3.55
C LEU A 210 -1.86 5.94 3.23
N THR A 211 -1.84 7.19 2.78
CA THR A 211 -0.61 7.97 2.54
C THR A 211 -0.48 8.99 3.67
N GLY A 212 0.62 8.94 4.44
CA GLY A 212 0.84 9.89 5.52
C GLY A 212 1.61 9.36 6.73
N PRO A 213 1.55 10.04 7.89
CA PRO A 213 0.73 11.23 8.16
C PRO A 213 1.03 12.41 7.23
N LEU A 214 -0.01 13.17 6.89
CA LEU A 214 0.10 14.39 6.09
C LEU A 214 0.67 15.52 6.94
N ALA A 215 1.59 16.29 6.35
CA ALA A 215 2.07 17.52 6.96
C ALA A 215 1.02 18.64 6.87
N GLU A 216 1.21 19.70 7.66
CA GLU A 216 0.33 20.87 7.62
C GLU A 216 0.22 21.45 6.20
N GLY A 217 -1.02 21.71 5.77
CA GLY A 217 -1.31 22.22 4.44
C GLY A 217 -1.21 21.20 3.31
N GLN A 218 -0.99 19.91 3.58
CA GLN A 218 -1.03 18.86 2.55
C GLN A 218 -2.43 18.29 2.31
N ASP A 219 -3.42 18.61 3.13
CA ASP A 219 -4.83 18.25 2.97
C ASP A 219 -5.57 19.18 2.00
N LYS A 220 -5.22 19.10 0.71
CA LYS A 220 -5.68 20.02 -0.33
C LYS A 220 -6.76 19.39 -1.22
N GLY A 221 -7.87 18.97 -0.64
CA GLY A 221 -9.07 18.54 -1.38
C GLY A 221 -9.09 17.06 -1.79
N GLN A 222 -8.03 16.30 -1.54
CA GLN A 222 -8.11 14.84 -1.60
C GLN A 222 -8.99 14.29 -0.46
N PRO A 223 -9.54 13.07 -0.60
CA PRO A 223 -10.14 12.35 0.52
C PRO A 223 -9.13 12.16 1.65
N ILE A 224 -9.57 12.43 2.89
CA ILE A 224 -8.75 12.29 4.09
C ILE A 224 -9.40 11.33 5.08
N TRP A 225 -8.57 10.62 5.85
CA TRP A 225 -9.00 9.80 6.97
C TRP A 225 -8.31 10.29 8.24
N THR A 226 -9.10 10.58 9.27
CA THR A 226 -8.63 11.17 10.53
C THR A 226 -9.27 10.43 11.70
N PRO A 227 -8.61 9.43 12.29
CA PRO A 227 -9.20 8.57 13.33
C PRO A 227 -9.20 9.19 14.73
N ASP A 228 -8.33 10.17 14.99
CA ASP A 228 -8.10 10.79 16.30
C ASP A 228 -8.46 12.30 16.32
N GLY A 229 -9.04 12.80 15.23
CA GLY A 229 -9.32 14.21 15.00
C GLY A 229 -8.09 15.12 14.79
N LYS A 230 -6.88 14.57 14.74
CA LYS A 230 -5.63 15.34 14.63
C LYS A 230 -4.74 14.87 13.48
N THR A 231 -4.50 13.57 13.40
CA THR A 231 -3.61 12.92 12.44
C THR A 231 -4.36 12.67 11.14
N LYS A 232 -3.97 13.36 10.08
CA LYS A 232 -4.59 13.23 8.76
C LYS A 232 -3.79 12.27 7.89
N PHE A 233 -4.49 11.36 7.23
CA PHE A 233 -3.95 10.51 6.17
C PHE A 233 -4.69 10.82 4.87
N ALA A 234 -3.99 10.90 3.74
CA ALA A 234 -4.65 10.87 2.46
C ALA A 234 -5.17 9.45 2.19
N LEU A 235 -6.43 9.37 1.77
CA LEU A 235 -7.16 8.13 1.62
C LEU A 235 -7.23 7.76 0.13
N THR A 236 -6.62 6.63 -0.23
CA THR A 236 -6.79 5.99 -1.54
C THR A 236 -7.79 4.85 -1.41
N LEU A 237 -8.94 4.97 -2.09
CA LEU A 237 -9.96 3.94 -2.19
C LEU A 237 -9.93 3.31 -3.58
N ILE A 238 -9.99 1.98 -3.63
CA ILE A 238 -10.07 1.21 -4.87
C ILE A 238 -11.24 0.22 -4.73
N GLU A 239 -12.26 0.38 -5.57
CA GLU A 239 -13.37 -0.57 -5.66
C GLU A 239 -12.85 -1.95 -6.06
N ALA A 240 -13.30 -2.99 -5.38
CA ALA A 240 -12.80 -4.32 -5.61
C ALA A 240 -13.86 -5.41 -5.40
N ASP A 241 -13.74 -6.48 -6.20
CA ASP A 241 -14.54 -7.69 -6.03
C ASP A 241 -14.26 -8.35 -4.66
N PRO A 242 -15.12 -9.27 -4.19
CA PRO A 242 -14.93 -9.91 -2.90
C PRO A 242 -13.58 -10.63 -2.74
N ALA A 243 -12.92 -11.06 -3.81
CA ALA A 243 -11.61 -11.69 -3.75
C ALA A 243 -10.69 -11.17 -4.85
N GLY A 244 -9.40 -11.07 -4.55
CA GLY A 244 -8.43 -10.62 -5.54
C GLY A 244 -7.02 -10.44 -5.00
N THR A 245 -6.19 -9.85 -5.84
CA THR A 245 -4.82 -9.46 -5.51
C THR A 245 -4.59 -7.99 -5.82
N TRP A 246 -3.80 -7.31 -4.99
CA TRP A 246 -3.50 -5.90 -5.16
C TRP A 246 -2.05 -5.60 -4.79
N ASN A 247 -1.31 -5.04 -5.76
CA ASN A 247 -0.01 -4.44 -5.48
C ASN A 247 -0.22 -3.06 -4.87
N PHE A 248 0.51 -2.74 -3.81
CA PHE A 248 0.34 -1.48 -3.09
C PHE A 248 1.68 -0.89 -2.65
N ALA A 249 1.70 0.45 -2.55
CA ALA A 249 2.65 1.17 -1.74
C ALA A 249 1.90 2.14 -0.81
N ALA A 250 2.08 2.03 0.50
CA ALA A 250 1.32 2.82 1.47
C ALA A 250 1.98 2.85 2.86
N ASN A 251 1.53 3.74 3.73
CA ASN A 251 1.90 3.74 5.16
C ASN A 251 0.97 2.87 6.01
N ALA A 252 -0.22 2.56 5.52
CA ALA A 252 -1.17 1.61 6.12
C ALA A 252 -2.02 0.95 5.04
N LEU A 253 -2.57 -0.21 5.37
CA LEU A 253 -3.40 -1.01 4.48
C LEU A 253 -4.67 -1.42 5.23
N ALA A 254 -5.83 -1.22 4.63
CA ALA A 254 -7.10 -1.67 5.19
C ALA A 254 -8.06 -2.14 4.08
N VAL A 255 -9.13 -2.78 4.51
CA VAL A 255 -10.30 -3.13 3.69
C VAL A 255 -11.50 -2.43 4.30
N HIS A 256 -12.37 -1.88 3.47
CA HIS A 256 -13.46 -1.01 3.89
C HIS A 256 -14.75 -1.37 3.15
N THR A 257 -15.91 -1.05 3.74
CA THR A 257 -17.19 -1.00 3.04
C THR A 257 -18.01 0.18 3.53
N LYS A 258 -18.84 0.73 2.65
CA LYS A 258 -19.78 1.82 2.99
C LYS A 258 -21.02 1.35 3.75
N LYS A 259 -21.16 0.04 3.96
CA LYS A 259 -22.26 -0.54 4.73
C LYS A 259 -22.00 -0.43 6.23
N THR A 260 -23.07 -0.46 7.00
CA THR A 260 -23.03 -0.39 8.47
C THR A 260 -22.74 -1.75 9.12
N GLU A 261 -23.00 -2.83 8.39
CA GLU A 261 -22.96 -4.21 8.84
C GLU A 261 -21.55 -4.77 8.72
N PRO A 262 -21.03 -5.45 9.76
CA PRO A 262 -19.68 -6.00 9.71
C PRO A 262 -19.49 -7.04 8.60
N PHE A 263 -18.33 -6.99 7.96
CA PHE A 263 -17.87 -8.00 7.02
C PHE A 263 -16.66 -8.75 7.57
N THR A 264 -16.34 -9.89 6.96
CA THR A 264 -15.12 -10.65 7.28
C THR A 264 -14.19 -10.67 6.08
N VAL A 265 -12.88 -10.59 6.32
CA VAL A 265 -11.85 -10.72 5.28
C VAL A 265 -10.73 -11.64 5.74
N SER A 266 -10.42 -12.65 4.93
CA SER A 266 -9.22 -13.47 5.06
C SER A 266 -8.17 -12.96 4.08
N TYR A 267 -6.94 -12.81 4.53
CA TYR A 267 -5.89 -12.16 3.76
C TYR A 267 -4.52 -12.78 3.95
N THR A 268 -3.66 -12.59 2.96
CA THR A 268 -2.22 -12.77 3.04
C THR A 268 -1.56 -11.55 2.42
N VAL A 269 -0.66 -10.91 3.17
CA VAL A 269 0.11 -9.76 2.70
C VAL A 269 1.59 -10.08 2.74
N SER A 270 2.24 -9.98 1.59
CA SER A 270 3.70 -10.08 1.45
C SER A 270 4.26 -8.70 1.16
N TYR A 271 5.10 -8.18 2.06
CA TYR A 271 5.56 -6.79 1.97
C TYR A 271 6.96 -6.59 2.51
N VAL A 272 7.59 -5.50 2.07
CA VAL A 272 8.82 -4.95 2.64
C VAL A 272 8.55 -3.58 3.22
N GLU A 273 9.26 -3.26 4.30
CA GLU A 273 9.29 -1.90 4.86
C GLU A 273 10.43 -1.11 4.21
N LYS A 274 10.11 0.03 3.63
CA LYS A 274 11.06 0.94 3.01
C LYS A 274 11.21 2.20 3.84
N GLN A 275 12.46 2.60 4.02
CA GLN A 275 12.81 3.89 4.58
C GLN A 275 12.57 4.98 3.54
N ARG A 276 12.23 6.18 4.01
CA ARG A 276 12.00 7.32 3.14
C ARG A 276 13.30 7.74 2.44
N SER A 277 13.20 8.04 1.16
CA SER A 277 14.29 8.56 0.32
C SER A 277 13.68 9.45 -0.78
N GLU A 278 14.52 9.97 -1.69
CA GLU A 278 14.04 10.77 -2.82
C GLU A 278 13.10 10.00 -3.76
N THR A 279 13.29 8.67 -3.88
CA THR A 279 12.52 7.77 -4.75
C THR A 279 11.54 6.88 -3.98
N VAL A 280 11.58 6.92 -2.65
CA VAL A 280 10.65 6.22 -1.75
C VAL A 280 10.02 7.25 -0.82
N LYS A 281 8.88 7.81 -1.23
CA LYS A 281 8.28 8.95 -0.52
C LYS A 281 6.77 8.96 -0.64
N THR A 282 6.17 9.69 0.28
CA THR A 282 4.76 10.07 0.28
C THR A 282 4.66 11.58 0.14
N GLY A 283 3.60 12.07 -0.50
CA GLY A 283 3.36 13.50 -0.57
C GLY A 283 2.05 13.87 -1.22
N THR A 284 1.74 15.15 -1.19
CA THR A 284 0.63 15.75 -1.93
C THR A 284 1.18 16.84 -2.83
N ALA A 285 0.86 16.77 -4.12
CA ALA A 285 1.18 17.78 -5.11
C ALA A 285 -0.09 18.50 -5.56
N THR A 286 0.02 19.80 -5.77
CA THR A 286 -0.96 20.58 -6.54
C THR A 286 -0.39 20.72 -7.94
N SER A 287 -1.23 20.51 -8.96
CA SER A 287 -0.81 20.66 -10.34
C SER A 287 -0.46 22.10 -10.67
N ILE A 288 0.38 22.26 -11.68
CA ILE A 288 0.67 23.52 -12.35
C ILE A 288 0.24 23.39 -13.82
N GLN A 289 0.14 24.51 -14.51
CA GLN A 289 -0.01 24.50 -15.97
C GLN A 289 1.10 23.64 -16.59
N ASP A 290 0.75 22.74 -17.50
CA ASP A 290 1.73 21.85 -18.13
C ASP A 290 2.77 22.68 -18.90
N PRO A 291 4.07 22.56 -18.57
CA PRO A 291 5.11 23.34 -19.23
C PRO A 291 5.46 22.83 -20.63
N GLY A 292 4.86 21.73 -21.08
CA GLY A 292 5.03 21.19 -22.41
C GLY A 292 4.46 22.11 -23.49
N LEU A 293 5.24 22.33 -24.55
CA LEU A 293 4.78 23.10 -25.71
C LEU A 293 3.55 22.43 -26.34
N GLY A 294 2.46 23.19 -26.52
CA GLY A 294 1.18 22.70 -27.03
C GLY A 294 0.27 22.07 -25.96
N HIS A 295 0.67 22.08 -24.69
CA HIS A 295 -0.10 21.57 -23.55
C HIS A 295 -0.52 22.69 -22.59
N GLU A 296 -0.50 23.94 -23.01
CA GLU A 296 -0.73 25.11 -22.14
C GLU A 296 -2.14 25.14 -21.54
N SER A 297 -3.12 24.44 -22.12
CA SER A 297 -4.46 24.30 -21.55
C SER A 297 -4.61 23.16 -20.53
N HIS A 298 -3.52 22.42 -20.26
CA HIS A 298 -3.52 21.25 -19.39
C HIS A 298 -2.84 21.53 -18.05
N GLN A 299 -2.94 20.58 -17.15
CA GLN A 299 -2.35 20.63 -15.83
C GLN A 299 -1.47 19.39 -15.57
N LEU A 300 -0.36 19.59 -14.88
CA LEU A 300 0.66 18.58 -14.60
C LEU A 300 1.13 18.67 -13.14
N ALA A 301 1.21 17.53 -12.46
CA ALA A 301 1.78 17.39 -11.12
C ALA A 301 2.92 16.35 -11.15
N VAL A 302 4.16 16.80 -10.94
CA VAL A 302 5.34 15.93 -10.98
C VAL A 302 5.50 15.17 -9.65
N ILE A 303 5.64 13.84 -9.73
CA ILE A 303 5.92 12.97 -8.58
C ILE A 303 7.41 12.65 -8.50
N LEU A 304 7.99 12.17 -9.61
CA LEU A 304 9.42 11.97 -9.78
C LEU A 304 9.92 12.84 -10.93
N PRO A 305 10.88 13.76 -10.66
CA PRO A 305 11.40 14.65 -11.67
C PRO A 305 12.21 13.88 -12.72
N PRO A 306 12.43 14.48 -13.91
CA PRO A 306 13.33 13.94 -14.92
C PRO A 306 14.70 13.55 -14.34
N SER A 307 15.21 12.39 -14.76
CA SER A 307 16.49 11.83 -14.33
C SER A 307 17.19 11.13 -15.49
N ASP A 308 18.52 11.23 -15.55
CA ASP A 308 19.35 10.51 -16.52
C ASP A 308 19.30 8.98 -16.31
N LYS A 309 18.99 8.55 -15.08
CA LYS A 309 18.74 7.15 -14.75
C LYS A 309 17.23 6.87 -14.72
N PRO A 310 16.75 5.85 -15.44
CA PRO A 310 15.33 5.52 -15.45
C PRO A 310 14.90 5.01 -14.09
N TYR A 311 13.77 5.49 -13.61
CA TYR A 311 13.06 4.91 -12.49
C TYR A 311 12.36 3.62 -12.91
N SER A 312 12.22 2.69 -11.97
CA SER A 312 11.22 1.62 -12.06
C SER A 312 10.60 1.38 -10.68
N GLY A 313 9.28 1.32 -10.63
CA GLY A 313 8.60 1.28 -9.35
C GLY A 313 7.10 1.15 -9.41
N LEU A 314 6.51 1.41 -8.25
CA LEU A 314 5.08 1.40 -8.01
C LEU A 314 4.67 2.76 -7.47
N VAL A 315 3.55 3.29 -7.95
CA VAL A 315 2.90 4.47 -7.38
C VAL A 315 1.47 4.09 -6.99
N THR A 316 1.08 4.42 -5.76
CA THR A 316 -0.31 4.43 -5.32
C THR A 316 -0.73 5.88 -5.14
N PHE A 317 -1.88 6.26 -5.69
CA PHE A 317 -2.30 7.67 -5.73
C PHE A 317 -3.81 7.85 -5.52
N ALA A 318 -4.18 9.05 -5.07
CA ALA A 318 -5.54 9.56 -5.02
C ALA A 318 -5.53 11.05 -5.38
N ALA A 319 -6.28 11.40 -6.42
CA ALA A 319 -6.43 12.73 -6.96
C ALA A 319 -7.83 13.29 -6.68
N SER A 320 -7.97 14.62 -6.72
CA SER A 320 -9.25 15.31 -6.54
C SER A 320 -10.24 15.09 -7.69
N GLU A 321 -9.78 14.51 -8.80
CA GLU A 321 -10.57 14.21 -9.99
C GLU A 321 -9.94 13.07 -10.81
N PRO A 322 -10.62 12.51 -11.83
CA PRO A 322 -10.01 11.57 -12.77
C PRO A 322 -8.81 12.20 -13.48
N VAL A 323 -7.71 11.45 -13.55
CA VAL A 323 -6.41 11.93 -14.04
C VAL A 323 -5.75 10.91 -14.96
N GLN A 324 -4.65 11.34 -15.58
CA GLN A 324 -3.81 10.54 -16.44
C GLN A 324 -2.43 10.37 -15.81
N LEU A 325 -1.89 9.16 -15.79
CA LEU A 325 -0.51 8.92 -15.37
C LEU A 325 0.42 9.12 -16.56
N VAL A 326 1.49 9.89 -16.34
CA VAL A 326 2.47 10.26 -17.34
C VAL A 326 3.83 9.72 -16.97
N VAL A 327 4.47 9.04 -17.91
CA VAL A 327 5.88 8.66 -17.83
C VAL A 327 6.62 9.20 -19.04
N LEU A 328 7.71 9.90 -18.76
CA LEU A 328 8.62 10.39 -19.79
C LEU A 328 9.79 9.41 -19.95
N HIS A 329 10.17 9.12 -21.18
CA HIS A 329 11.35 8.31 -21.51
C HIS A 329 12.32 9.17 -22.31
N GLY A 330 13.58 9.21 -21.88
CA GLY A 330 14.60 10.02 -22.54
C GLY A 330 15.49 10.81 -21.57
N PRO A 331 16.21 11.84 -22.05
CA PRO A 331 16.00 12.52 -23.35
C PRO A 331 16.21 11.65 -24.59
N LEU A 332 15.46 11.92 -25.65
CA LEU A 332 15.58 11.26 -26.95
C LEU A 332 16.76 11.84 -27.75
N ALA A 333 17.50 10.97 -28.43
CA ALA A 333 18.51 11.39 -29.40
C ALA A 333 17.86 11.89 -30.71
N GLU A 334 18.64 12.60 -31.53
CA GLU A 334 18.18 13.13 -32.81
C GLU A 334 17.62 12.01 -33.71
N GLY A 335 16.42 12.24 -34.26
CA GLY A 335 15.74 11.30 -35.14
C GLY A 335 14.99 10.16 -34.42
N GLN A 336 15.06 10.07 -33.09
CA GLN A 336 14.29 9.10 -32.30
C GLN A 336 12.86 9.55 -31.98
N ASP A 337 12.44 10.74 -32.39
CA ASP A 337 11.11 11.31 -32.16
C ASP A 337 10.06 10.91 -33.20
N LYS A 338 10.43 10.11 -34.21
CA LYS A 338 9.54 9.76 -35.33
C LYS A 338 8.49 8.73 -34.92
N GLY A 339 7.21 9.09 -35.09
CA GLY A 339 6.07 8.17 -35.02
C GLY A 339 5.53 7.88 -33.61
N GLN A 340 6.07 8.52 -32.57
CA GLN A 340 5.63 8.36 -31.18
C GLN A 340 5.19 9.69 -30.56
N PRO A 341 4.27 9.68 -29.57
CA PRO A 341 3.95 10.87 -28.80
C PRO A 341 5.20 11.39 -28.10
N ILE A 342 5.44 12.70 -28.22
CA ILE A 342 6.55 13.37 -27.56
C ILE A 342 6.06 14.48 -26.65
N TRP A 343 6.83 14.74 -25.61
CA TRP A 343 6.67 15.91 -24.76
C TRP A 343 7.99 16.68 -24.74
N THR A 344 7.91 18.01 -24.81
CA THR A 344 9.08 18.89 -24.78
C THR A 344 8.76 20.20 -24.05
N PRO A 345 9.58 20.62 -23.07
CA PRO A 345 9.36 21.87 -22.37
C PRO A 345 9.97 23.09 -23.09
N ASP A 346 10.93 22.87 -23.99
CA ASP A 346 11.78 23.93 -24.57
C ASP A 346 11.91 23.82 -26.11
N GLY A 347 11.26 22.82 -26.72
CA GLY A 347 11.37 22.51 -28.15
C GLY A 347 12.68 21.83 -28.57
N LYS A 348 13.62 21.64 -27.65
CA LYS A 348 14.95 21.05 -27.90
C LYS A 348 15.08 19.69 -27.23
N THR A 349 14.79 19.63 -25.94
CA THR A 349 14.82 18.42 -25.14
C THR A 349 13.52 17.67 -25.34
N LYS A 350 13.58 16.51 -26.02
CA LYS A 350 12.41 15.70 -26.35
C LYS A 350 12.38 14.45 -25.49
N PHE A 351 11.19 14.10 -24.99
CA PHE A 351 10.94 12.85 -24.29
C PHE A 351 9.85 12.08 -25.02
N ALA A 352 9.97 10.77 -25.11
CA ALA A 352 8.83 9.94 -25.50
C ALA A 352 7.83 9.92 -24.34
N LEU A 353 6.56 10.04 -24.68
CA LEU A 353 5.48 10.20 -23.72
C LEU A 353 4.65 8.92 -23.65
N THR A 354 4.59 8.30 -22.47
CA THR A 354 3.56 7.30 -22.15
C THR A 354 2.49 7.96 -21.30
N LEU A 355 1.24 7.82 -21.72
CA LEU A 355 0.09 8.37 -21.03
C LEU A 355 -0.94 7.26 -20.81
N VAL A 356 -1.37 7.10 -19.56
CA VAL A 356 -2.36 6.09 -19.15
C VAL A 356 -3.56 6.81 -18.54
N GLU A 357 -4.74 6.63 -19.15
CA GLU A 357 -6.01 7.10 -18.58
C GLU A 357 -6.32 6.32 -17.30
N THR A 358 -6.65 7.02 -16.22
CA THR A 358 -6.95 6.40 -14.93
C THR A 358 -8.18 7.02 -14.27
N GLN A 359 -8.68 6.34 -13.22
CA GLN A 359 -9.66 6.94 -12.33
C GLN A 359 -9.00 8.00 -11.43
N ALA A 360 -9.77 8.55 -10.49
CA ALA A 360 -9.23 9.47 -9.49
C ALA A 360 -8.22 8.78 -8.55
N SER A 361 -8.21 7.46 -8.44
CA SER A 361 -7.33 6.72 -7.53
C SER A 361 -6.90 5.39 -8.14
N GLY A 362 -5.77 4.88 -7.67
CA GLY A 362 -5.30 3.56 -8.07
C GLY A 362 -3.86 3.27 -7.68
N THR A 363 -3.38 2.13 -8.19
CA THR A 363 -1.97 1.77 -8.14
C THR A 363 -1.48 1.47 -9.56
N TRP A 364 -0.25 1.87 -9.87
CA TRP A 364 0.35 1.62 -11.17
C TRP A 364 1.84 1.28 -11.08
N ASN A 365 2.27 0.28 -11.85
CA ASN A 365 3.67 -0.02 -12.07
C ASN A 365 4.18 0.82 -13.23
N PHE A 366 5.35 1.44 -13.07
CA PHE A 366 5.92 2.30 -14.08
C PHE A 366 7.41 2.05 -14.26
N ALA A 367 7.92 2.41 -15.44
CA ALA A 367 9.35 2.48 -15.73
C ALA A 367 9.60 3.61 -16.73
N GLY A 368 10.56 4.49 -16.43
CA GLY A 368 10.93 5.63 -17.27
C GLY A 368 11.68 6.71 -16.50
N ASN A 369 12.02 7.81 -17.15
CA ASN A 369 12.91 8.86 -16.63
C ASN A 369 12.19 9.94 -15.82
N ALA A 370 10.86 10.01 -15.85
CA ALA A 370 10.05 10.85 -14.97
C ALA A 370 8.68 10.21 -14.71
N LEU A 371 8.04 10.58 -13.59
CA LEU A 371 6.65 10.19 -13.29
C LEU A 371 5.86 11.44 -12.90
N ALA A 372 4.72 11.65 -13.56
CA ALA A 372 3.81 12.74 -13.28
C ALA A 372 2.35 12.29 -13.40
N VAL A 373 1.47 13.16 -12.93
CA VAL A 373 0.01 13.05 -13.06
C VAL A 373 -0.48 14.24 -13.86
N HIS A 374 -1.41 14.04 -14.77
CA HIS A 374 -1.83 15.02 -15.75
C HIS A 374 -3.36 15.05 -15.89
N THR A 375 -3.93 16.19 -16.26
CA THR A 375 -5.31 16.31 -16.73
C THR A 375 -5.36 17.28 -17.91
N LYS A 376 -6.30 17.04 -18.83
CA LYS A 376 -6.56 17.92 -20.00
C LYS A 376 -7.36 19.19 -19.63
N LYS A 377 -7.73 19.33 -18.35
CA LYS A 377 -8.46 20.49 -17.84
C LYS A 377 -7.50 21.62 -17.51
N THR A 378 -8.02 22.84 -17.59
CA THR A 378 -7.29 24.07 -17.25
C THR A 378 -7.21 24.30 -15.74
N GLU A 379 -8.19 23.80 -14.99
CA GLU A 379 -8.30 24.01 -13.54
C GLU A 379 -7.30 23.14 -12.77
N PRO A 380 -6.59 23.67 -11.77
CA PRO A 380 -5.66 22.89 -10.96
C PRO A 380 -6.35 21.75 -10.21
N PHE A 381 -5.67 20.61 -10.12
CA PHE A 381 -6.06 19.48 -9.30
C PHE A 381 -5.00 19.17 -8.25
N THR A 382 -5.35 18.32 -7.30
CA THR A 382 -4.41 17.81 -6.30
C THR A 382 -4.29 16.31 -6.38
N VAL A 383 -3.10 15.79 -6.07
CA VAL A 383 -2.83 14.36 -6.01
C VAL A 383 -1.97 14.04 -4.80
N SER A 384 -2.47 13.14 -3.96
CA SER A 384 -1.69 12.48 -2.92
C SER A 384 -1.16 11.17 -3.45
N TYR A 385 0.10 10.87 -3.14
CA TYR A 385 0.78 9.71 -3.66
C TYR A 385 1.71 9.07 -2.63
N THR A 386 1.89 7.77 -2.77
CA THR A 386 3.00 7.01 -2.23
C THR A 386 3.74 6.37 -3.40
N VAL A 387 5.02 6.70 -3.56
CA VAL A 387 5.88 6.15 -4.62
C VAL A 387 7.02 5.37 -4.01
N VAL A 388 7.30 4.19 -4.57
CA VAL A 388 8.45 3.36 -4.21
C VAL A 388 9.13 2.89 -5.49
N ALA A 389 10.21 3.61 -5.85
CA ALA A 389 10.98 3.39 -7.05
C ALA A 389 12.47 3.17 -6.78
N ALA A 390 13.11 2.42 -7.67
CA ALA A 390 14.55 2.31 -7.81
C ALA A 390 15.00 3.08 -9.07
N GLN A 391 16.28 3.43 -9.13
CA GLN A 391 16.97 4.00 -10.29
C GLN A 391 18.13 3.10 -10.71
#